data_AF-A0A4Q5PES4-F1
#
_entry.id   AF-A0A4Q5PES4-F1
#
_cell.length_a   1.000
_cell.length_b   1.000
_cell.length_c   1.000
_cell.angle_alpha   90.00
_cell.angle_beta   90.00
_cell.angle_gamma   90.00
#
_symmetry.space_group_name_H-M   'P 1'
#
loop_
_entity.id
_entity.type
_entity.pdbx_description
1 polymer ?
#
loop_
_entity_poly.entity_id
_entity_poly.type
_entity_poly.pdbx_seq_one_letter_code
_entity_poly.pdbx_strand_id
1 'polypeptide(L)'
;MNIVLAYSPAPREVREWSMELPSGATVREAIAASGVLAAFPGLATAGQVTGVWGKRVPPGHALADGDRVEIYRGLRVDPKVARRERFSRQGVKRAGLFAKSRVGAKAGY
;
A
#
# COMPACT_ATOMS: atom_id res chain seq x y z
N MET A 1 -3.71 -16.85 17.96
CA MET A 1 -3.58 -16.74 16.50
C MET A 1 -2.42 -15.82 16.18
N ASN A 2 -1.53 -16.22 15.28
CA ASN A 2 -0.35 -15.49 14.88
C ASN A 2 -0.70 -14.52 13.74
N ILE A 3 -0.47 -13.24 13.98
CA ILE A 3 -0.83 -12.15 13.07
C ILE A 3 0.42 -11.33 12.76
N VAL A 4 0.55 -10.91 11.51
CA VAL A 4 1.60 -9.98 11.09
C VAL A 4 0.98 -8.64 10.72
N LEU A 5 1.46 -7.55 11.30
CA LEU A 5 1.13 -6.20 10.86
C LEU A 5 2.28 -5.65 10.02
N ALA A 6 1.99 -5.18 8.81
CA ALA A 6 2.94 -4.56 7.91
C ALA A 6 2.60 -3.08 7.66
N TYR A 7 3.62 -2.22 7.77
CA TYR A 7 3.51 -0.80 7.46
C TYR A 7 4.72 -0.30 6.68
N SER A 8 4.46 0.49 5.63
CA SER A 8 5.50 1.12 4.81
C SER A 8 5.51 2.63 5.03
N PRO A 9 6.37 3.17 5.92
CA PRO A 9 6.40 4.62 6.20
C PRO A 9 6.96 5.43 5.02
N ALA A 10 7.94 4.89 4.31
CA ALA A 10 8.65 5.53 3.20
C ALA A 10 8.75 4.60 1.98
N PRO A 11 8.95 5.14 0.77
CA PRO A 11 9.23 4.31 -0.40
C PRO A 11 10.39 3.35 -0.14
N ARG A 12 10.19 2.06 -0.45
CA ARG A 12 11.16 0.97 -0.24
C ARG A 12 11.49 0.64 1.22
N GLU A 13 10.72 1.16 2.17
CA GLU A 13 10.80 0.75 3.57
C GLU A 13 9.53 -0.01 3.95
N VAL A 14 9.67 -1.17 4.58
CA VAL A 14 8.58 -1.95 5.17
C VAL A 14 9.02 -2.36 6.56
N ARG A 15 8.14 -2.20 7.55
CA ARG A 15 8.30 -2.69 8.90
C ARG A 15 7.17 -3.65 9.22
N GLU A 16 7.53 -4.71 9.93
CA GLU A 16 6.61 -5.78 10.30
C GLU A 16 6.64 -6.01 11.82
N TRP A 17 5.47 -6.29 12.38
CA TRP A 17 5.28 -6.67 13.77
C TRP A 17 4.53 -7.99 13.79
N SER A 18 5.16 -9.03 14.33
CA SER A 18 4.49 -10.30 14.59
C SER A 18 3.90 -10.26 16.00
N MET A 19 2.68 -10.75 16.17
CA MET A 19 2.00 -10.77 17.46
C MET A 19 1.04 -11.95 17.56
N GLU A 20 0.79 -12.38 18.79
CA GLU A 20 -0.27 -13.34 19.10
C GLU A 20 -1.51 -12.61 19.61
N LEU A 21 -2.66 -12.95 19.06
CA LEU A 21 -3.96 -12.41 19.47
C LEU A 21 -4.94 -13.53 19.83
N PRO A 22 -5.99 -13.24 20.62
CA PRO A 22 -7.12 -14.15 20.81
C PRO A 22 -7.85 -14.41 19.49
N SER A 23 -8.45 -15.59 19.34
CA SER A 23 -9.25 -15.91 18.16
C SER A 23 -10.38 -14.90 17.97
N GLY A 24 -10.58 -14.44 16.73
CA GLY A 24 -11.63 -13.47 16.39
C GLY A 24 -11.30 -12.02 16.72
N ALA A 25 -10.07 -11.72 17.18
CA ALA A 25 -9.63 -10.34 17.33
C ALA A 25 -9.71 -9.58 15.99
N THR A 26 -9.85 -8.28 16.09
CA THR A 26 -10.11 -7.38 14.96
C THR A 26 -8.84 -6.70 14.47
N VAL A 27 -8.90 -6.14 13.26
CA VAL A 27 -7.85 -5.27 12.70
C VAL A 27 -7.47 -4.13 13.68
N ARG A 28 -8.46 -3.51 14.34
CA ARG A 28 -8.23 -2.44 15.32
C ARG A 28 -7.38 -2.94 16.50
N GLU A 29 -7.70 -4.10 17.03
CA GLU A 29 -7.00 -4.70 18.16
C GLU A 29 -5.57 -5.10 17.77
N ALA A 30 -5.36 -5.63 16.56
CA ALA A 30 -4.03 -5.89 16.03
C ALA A 30 -3.17 -4.62 15.94
N ILE A 31 -3.74 -3.51 15.44
CA ILE A 31 -3.03 -2.22 15.37
C ILE A 31 -2.65 -1.74 16.78
N ALA A 32 -3.56 -1.82 17.74
CA ALA A 32 -3.30 -1.41 19.12
C ALA A 32 -2.22 -2.28 19.78
N ALA A 33 -2.29 -3.60 19.62
CA ALA A 33 -1.34 -4.55 20.20
C ALA A 33 0.07 -4.45 19.59
N SER A 34 0.18 -4.06 18.32
CA SER A 34 1.46 -3.98 17.60
C SER A 34 2.43 -2.91 18.13
N GLY A 35 1.92 -1.88 18.83
CA GLY A 35 2.71 -0.70 19.19
C GLY A 35 3.05 0.23 18.01
N VAL A 36 2.53 -0.04 16.79
CA VAL A 36 2.85 0.75 15.58
C VAL A 36 2.47 2.23 15.72
N LEU A 37 1.41 2.54 16.46
CA LEU A 37 0.98 3.92 16.69
C LEU A 37 1.94 4.69 17.60
N ALA A 38 2.60 4.02 18.54
CA ALA A 38 3.65 4.63 19.36
C ALA A 38 4.93 4.85 18.54
N ALA A 39 5.29 3.90 17.66
CA ALA A 39 6.42 4.03 16.76
C ALA A 39 6.22 5.10 15.68
N PHE A 40 4.97 5.33 15.26
CA PHE A 40 4.60 6.30 14.23
C PHE A 40 3.38 7.12 14.63
N PRO A 41 3.53 8.15 15.48
CA PRO A 41 2.42 8.96 15.99
C PRO A 41 1.54 9.59 14.89
N GLY A 42 2.13 9.91 13.73
CA GLY A 42 1.40 10.46 12.58
C GLY A 42 0.32 9.52 12.00
N LEU A 43 0.40 8.20 12.27
CA LEU A 43 -0.65 7.25 11.88
C LEU A 43 -1.94 7.41 12.68
N ALA A 44 -1.87 7.93 13.90
CA ALA A 44 -3.05 8.15 14.73
C ALA A 44 -3.93 9.29 14.18
N THR A 45 -3.30 10.36 13.68
CA THR A 45 -4.00 11.56 13.20
C THR A 45 -4.55 11.42 11.78
N ALA A 46 -3.93 10.60 10.93
CA ALA A 46 -4.26 10.52 9.50
C ALA A 46 -5.48 9.65 9.14
N GLY A 47 -5.99 8.86 10.10
CA GLY A 47 -6.93 7.77 9.83
C GLY A 47 -6.26 6.60 9.09
N GLN A 48 -6.49 5.38 9.53
CA GLN A 48 -5.84 4.21 8.91
C GLN A 48 -6.72 3.61 7.82
N VAL A 49 -6.22 3.56 6.59
CA VAL A 49 -6.78 2.65 5.57
C VAL A 49 -6.10 1.31 5.74
N THR A 50 -6.88 0.30 6.07
CA THR A 50 -6.37 -1.04 6.41
C THR A 50 -6.77 -2.08 5.40
N GLY A 51 -5.94 -3.11 5.27
CA GLY A 51 -6.22 -4.27 4.44
C GLY A 51 -5.73 -5.57 5.08
N VAL A 52 -6.24 -6.68 4.59
CA VAL A 52 -5.72 -8.03 4.87
C VAL A 52 -5.38 -8.65 3.52
N TRP A 53 -4.12 -9.05 3.32
CA TRP A 53 -3.63 -9.63 2.07
C TRP A 53 -4.04 -8.84 0.81
N GLY A 54 -3.82 -7.52 0.83
CA GLY A 54 -4.16 -6.62 -0.29
C GLY A 54 -5.65 -6.29 -0.45
N LYS A 55 -6.55 -6.86 0.35
CA LYS A 55 -7.98 -6.54 0.33
C LYS A 55 -8.30 -5.52 1.41
N ARG A 56 -8.90 -4.39 1.02
CA ARG A 56 -9.33 -3.35 1.97
C ARG A 56 -10.40 -3.90 2.90
N VAL A 57 -10.23 -3.70 4.20
CA VAL A 57 -11.17 -4.15 5.25
C VAL A 57 -11.41 -3.04 6.26
N PRO A 58 -12.60 -2.98 6.90
CA PRO A 58 -12.86 -2.03 7.98
C PRO A 58 -12.06 -2.40 9.25
N PRO A 59 -11.84 -1.44 10.17
CA PRO A 59 -11.14 -1.71 11.44
C PRO A 59 -11.77 -2.79 12.32
N GLY A 60 -13.08 -3.06 12.17
CA GLY A 60 -13.80 -4.10 12.91
C GLY A 60 -13.78 -5.48 12.24
N HIS A 61 -13.06 -5.66 11.14
CA HIS A 61 -12.94 -6.97 10.49
C HIS A 61 -12.23 -7.96 11.43
N ALA A 62 -12.84 -9.11 11.65
CA ALA A 62 -12.27 -10.20 12.44
C ALA A 62 -11.14 -10.88 11.65
N LEU A 63 -10.06 -11.21 12.34
CA LEU A 63 -8.86 -11.81 11.77
C LEU A 63 -8.87 -13.33 11.96
N ALA A 64 -8.20 -14.01 11.04
CA ALA A 64 -7.87 -15.43 11.11
C ALA A 64 -6.38 -15.64 11.39
N ASP A 65 -6.03 -16.85 11.82
CA ASP A 65 -4.64 -17.24 12.03
C ASP A 65 -3.81 -17.13 10.74
N GLY A 66 -2.64 -16.52 10.84
CA GLY A 66 -1.74 -16.27 9.70
C GLY A 66 -2.10 -15.03 8.87
N ASP A 67 -3.10 -14.24 9.26
CA ASP A 67 -3.44 -13.01 8.54
C ASP A 67 -2.31 -11.98 8.60
N ARG A 68 -2.08 -11.32 7.45
CA ARG A 68 -1.26 -10.12 7.38
C ARG A 68 -2.13 -8.89 7.27
N VAL A 69 -2.15 -8.09 8.33
CA VAL A 69 -2.77 -6.76 8.39
C VAL A 69 -1.82 -5.74 7.76
N GLU A 70 -2.34 -4.89 6.89
CA GLU A 70 -1.58 -3.88 6.16
C GLU A 70 -2.14 -2.49 6.46
N ILE A 71 -1.27 -1.53 6.80
CA ILE A 71 -1.64 -0.12 6.93
C ILE A 71 -1.17 0.63 5.68
N TYR A 72 -2.11 1.19 4.92
CA TYR A 72 -1.82 1.92 3.68
C TYR A 72 -1.66 3.42 3.92
N ARG A 73 -0.81 4.04 3.11
CA ARG A 73 -0.66 5.50 3.04
C ARG A 73 -1.60 6.09 2.00
N GLY A 74 -2.10 7.29 2.26
CA GLY A 74 -2.82 8.07 1.27
C GLY A 74 -1.95 8.34 0.04
N LEU A 75 -2.60 8.38 -1.13
CA LEU A 75 -1.95 8.76 -2.37
C LEU A 75 -1.58 10.25 -2.32
N ARG A 76 -0.31 10.59 -2.62
CA ARG A 76 0.15 11.99 -2.66
C ARG A 76 -0.29 12.74 -3.91
N VAL A 77 -0.45 12.01 -5.00
CA VAL A 77 -0.84 12.52 -6.31
C VAL A 77 -1.78 11.52 -6.94
N ASP A 78 -2.75 11.99 -7.71
CA ASP A 78 -3.61 11.13 -8.50
C ASP A 78 -2.75 10.23 -9.42
N PRO A 79 -3.00 8.90 -9.46
CA PRO A 79 -2.19 7.97 -10.26
C PRO A 79 -2.15 8.31 -11.76
N LYS A 80 -3.21 8.88 -12.34
CA LYS A 80 -3.23 9.24 -13.77
C LYS A 80 -2.34 10.45 -14.02
N VAL A 81 -2.39 11.45 -13.13
CA VAL A 81 -1.49 12.61 -13.20
C VAL A 81 -0.04 12.15 -13.06
N ALA A 82 0.27 11.34 -12.05
CA ALA A 82 1.62 10.80 -11.83
C ALA A 82 2.13 10.00 -13.05
N ARG A 83 1.25 9.21 -13.67
CA ARG A 83 1.56 8.45 -14.89
C ARG A 83 1.85 9.38 -16.07
N ARG A 84 1.02 10.42 -16.27
CA ARG A 84 1.20 11.42 -17.34
C ARG A 84 2.53 12.15 -17.18
N GLU A 85 2.84 12.63 -15.97
CA GLU A 85 4.11 13.31 -15.69
C GLU A 85 5.32 12.40 -15.89
N ARG A 86 5.22 11.13 -15.47
CA ARG A 86 6.28 10.14 -15.71
C ARG A 86 6.50 9.90 -17.20
N PHE A 87 5.43 9.79 -17.98
CA PHE A 87 5.53 9.64 -19.43
C PHE A 87 6.17 10.87 -20.09
N SER A 88 5.72 12.08 -19.73
CA SER A 88 6.31 13.33 -20.23
C SER A 88 7.81 13.45 -19.90
N ARG A 89 8.23 12.99 -18.72
CA ARG A 89 9.65 12.99 -18.30
C ARG A 89 10.50 11.91 -18.99
N GLN A 90 9.95 10.72 -19.21
CA GLN A 90 10.68 9.60 -19.83
C GLN A 90 10.78 9.73 -21.35
N GLY A 91 9.79 10.38 -21.98
CA GLY A 91 9.70 10.52 -23.42
C GLY A 91 9.33 9.22 -24.14
N VAL A 92 8.78 9.36 -25.34
CA VAL A 92 8.20 8.28 -26.15
C VAL A 92 9.20 7.13 -26.43
N LYS A 93 10.50 7.46 -26.55
CA LYS A 93 11.56 6.49 -26.92
C LYS A 93 11.99 5.56 -25.79
N ARG A 94 11.95 6.00 -24.51
CA ARG A 94 12.36 5.17 -23.35
C ARG A 94 11.22 4.41 -22.70
N ALA A 95 9.97 4.78 -22.98
CA ALA A 95 8.80 4.08 -22.44
C ALA A 95 8.61 2.66 -23.00
N GLY A 96 9.40 2.23 -23.98
CA GLY A 96 9.31 0.90 -24.63
C GLY A 96 8.05 0.69 -25.47
N LEU A 97 7.04 1.56 -25.32
CA LEU A 97 5.70 1.42 -25.88
C LEU A 97 5.66 1.60 -27.42
N PHE A 98 6.69 2.19 -28.00
CA PHE A 98 6.88 2.31 -29.46
C PHE A 98 8.23 1.77 -29.92
N ALA A 99 8.86 0.87 -29.15
CA ALA A 99 10.19 0.34 -29.47
C ALA A 99 10.26 -0.37 -30.84
N LYS A 100 9.10 -0.77 -31.39
CA LYS A 100 8.94 -1.20 -32.78
C LYS A 100 7.76 -0.47 -33.42
N SER A 101 7.95 0.79 -33.83
CA SER A 101 7.02 1.39 -34.80
C SER A 101 7.29 0.78 -36.18
N ARG A 102 6.23 0.37 -36.88
CA ARG A 102 6.32 0.01 -38.31
C ARG A 102 6.70 1.26 -39.11
N VAL A 103 7.50 1.10 -40.17
CA VAL A 103 7.83 2.17 -41.11
C VAL A 103 6.52 2.77 -41.62
N GLY A 104 6.26 4.04 -41.31
CA GLY A 104 5.05 4.78 -41.69
C GLY A 104 3.99 5.02 -40.60
N ALA A 105 4.20 4.58 -39.36
CA ALA A 105 3.23 4.84 -38.29
C ALA A 105 3.18 6.34 -37.90
N LYS A 106 1.99 6.94 -37.90
CA LYS A 106 1.77 8.31 -37.41
C LYS A 106 2.04 8.40 -35.91
N ALA A 107 2.68 9.48 -35.49
CA ALA A 107 2.97 9.72 -34.09
C ALA A 107 1.68 10.10 -33.32
N GLY A 108 1.25 9.22 -32.41
CA GLY A 108 0.44 9.64 -31.25
C GLY A 108 -1.08 9.57 -31.37
N TYR A 109 -1.66 8.87 -32.35
CA TYR A 109 -3.08 8.48 -32.35
C TYR A 109 -3.26 7.13 -33.06
#